data_AF-A0A9D8S985-F1
#
_entry.id   AF-A0A9D8S985-F1
#
_cell.length_a   1.000
_cell.length_b   1.000
_cell.length_c   1.000
_cell.angle_alpha   90.00
_cell.angle_beta   90.00
_cell.angle_gamma   90.00
#
_symmetry.space_group_name_H-M   'P 1'
#
loop_
_entity.id
_entity.type
_entity.pdbx_description
1 polymer ?
#
loop_
_entity_poly.entity_id
_entity_poly.type
_entity_poly.pdbx_seq_one_letter_code
_entity_poly.pdbx_strand_id
1 'polypeptide(L)'
;DRIYLCGLSMGGFGTWYTAMAYPDLFAAIAPCCGGGMAWNAGTLKMPVWAFHGLDDTCVSPNQTIEMIDALKNTNPNLKYDLYEGVGHNSWEKAFTEETLKWLLSQSKAK
;
A
#
# COMPACT_ATOMS: atom_id res chain seq x y z
N ASP A 1 -11.10 -11.30 11.78
CA ASP A 1 -9.63 -11.34 11.60
C ASP A 1 -9.12 -11.24 10.16
N ARG A 2 -9.98 -11.22 9.13
CA ARG A 2 -9.57 -11.13 7.72
C ARG A 2 -10.39 -10.08 6.99
N ILE A 3 -10.04 -8.82 7.22
CA ILE A 3 -10.57 -7.66 6.50
C ILE A 3 -9.38 -7.05 5.78
N TYR A 4 -9.50 -6.82 4.48
CA TYR A 4 -8.42 -6.29 3.64
C TYR A 4 -8.86 -4.98 3.04
N LEU A 5 -7.91 -4.09 2.76
CA LEU A 5 -8.18 -2.83 2.09
C LEU A 5 -7.23 -2.63 0.92
N CYS A 6 -7.78 -2.33 -0.25
CA CYS A 6 -7.04 -1.92 -1.42
C CYS A 6 -7.75 -0.78 -2.13
N GLY A 7 -7.00 -0.05 -2.94
CA GLY A 7 -7.52 1.06 -3.72
C GLY A 7 -6.42 1.69 -4.57
N LEU A 8 -6.83 2.34 -5.66
CA LEU A 8 -5.97 2.99 -6.63
C LEU A 8 -6.18 4.51 -6.62
N SER A 9 -5.16 5.29 -6.96
CA SER A 9 -5.26 6.76 -7.09
C SER A 9 -5.81 7.41 -5.81
N MET A 10 -6.90 8.16 -5.88
CA MET A 10 -7.64 8.66 -4.70
C MET A 10 -8.00 7.54 -3.71
N GLY A 11 -8.35 6.34 -4.19
CA GLY A 11 -8.55 5.17 -3.35
C GLY A 11 -7.27 4.59 -2.76
N GLY A 12 -6.11 4.82 -3.40
CA GLY A 12 -4.79 4.52 -2.85
C GLY A 12 -4.46 5.41 -1.65
N PHE A 13 -4.74 6.72 -1.76
CA PHE A 13 -4.72 7.65 -0.61
C PHE A 13 -5.69 7.19 0.49
N GLY A 14 -6.93 6.87 0.11
CA GLY A 14 -7.94 6.36 1.04
C GLY A 14 -7.48 5.09 1.77
N THR A 15 -6.77 4.19 1.08
CA THR A 15 -6.21 2.97 1.68
C THR A 15 -5.19 3.30 2.77
N TRP A 16 -4.23 4.18 2.47
CA TRP A 16 -3.24 4.62 3.46
C TRP A 16 -3.90 5.29 4.67
N TYR A 17 -4.73 6.31 4.44
CA TYR A 17 -5.32 7.09 5.53
C TYR A 17 -6.28 6.27 6.39
N THR A 18 -7.10 5.42 5.78
CA THR A 18 -8.04 4.58 6.53
C THR A 18 -7.28 3.55 7.38
N ALA A 19 -6.23 2.94 6.84
CA ALA A 19 -5.40 2.01 7.60
C ALA A 19 -4.67 2.70 8.77
N MET A 20 -4.21 3.95 8.58
CA MET A 20 -3.61 4.73 9.65
C MET A 20 -4.61 5.14 10.74
N ALA A 21 -5.85 5.44 10.35
CA ALA A 21 -6.92 5.81 11.28
C ALA A 21 -7.47 4.60 12.06
N TYR A 22 -7.43 3.41 11.46
CA TYR A 22 -7.93 2.16 12.03
C TYR A 22 -6.88 1.03 11.93
N PRO A 23 -5.71 1.16 12.59
CA PRO A 23 -4.57 0.26 12.39
C PRO A 23 -4.85 -1.20 12.79
N ASP A 24 -5.82 -1.44 13.67
CA ASP A 24 -6.16 -2.78 14.16
C ASP A 24 -7.34 -3.44 13.40
N LEU A 25 -7.91 -2.73 12.42
CA LEU A 25 -9.07 -3.22 11.67
C LEU A 25 -8.67 -4.21 10.58
N PHE A 26 -7.60 -3.93 9.85
CA PHE A 26 -7.22 -4.67 8.65
C PHE A 26 -6.16 -5.73 8.93
N ALA A 27 -6.30 -6.87 8.27
CA ALA A 27 -5.31 -7.94 8.24
C ALA A 27 -4.15 -7.62 7.30
N ALA A 28 -4.41 -6.89 6.21
CA ALA A 28 -3.40 -6.40 5.29
C ALA A 28 -3.98 -5.32 4.38
N ILE A 29 -3.10 -4.49 3.80
CA ILE A 29 -3.49 -3.46 2.82
C ILE A 29 -2.66 -3.53 1.54
N ALA A 30 -3.27 -3.12 0.42
CA ALA A 30 -2.65 -3.03 -0.90
C ALA A 30 -2.95 -1.67 -1.58
N PRO A 31 -2.31 -0.57 -1.14
CA PRO A 31 -2.47 0.75 -1.76
C PRO A 31 -1.71 0.83 -3.10
N CYS A 32 -2.35 1.42 -4.11
CA CYS A 32 -1.76 1.64 -5.43
C CYS A 32 -1.84 3.11 -5.85
N CYS A 33 -0.76 3.65 -6.42
CA CYS A 33 -0.65 5.00 -6.98
C CYS A 33 -1.27 6.13 -6.13
N GLY A 34 -0.98 6.12 -4.81
CA GLY A 34 -1.46 7.11 -3.85
C GLY A 34 -0.35 7.63 -2.94
N GLY A 35 -0.74 8.16 -1.78
CA GLY A 35 0.17 8.68 -0.75
C GLY A 35 -0.43 8.63 0.65
N GLY A 36 0.42 8.79 1.65
CA GLY A 36 0.02 8.76 3.06
C GLY A 36 0.76 9.80 3.89
N MET A 37 0.60 9.73 5.21
CA MET A 37 1.35 10.55 6.16
C MET A 37 2.59 9.79 6.62
N ALA A 38 3.73 9.95 5.94
CA ALA A 38 4.96 9.20 6.22
C ALA A 38 5.42 9.33 7.68
N TRP A 39 5.24 10.51 8.30
CA TRP A 39 5.52 10.74 9.71
C TRP A 39 4.67 9.88 10.67
N ASN A 40 3.51 9.39 10.21
CA ASN A 40 2.61 8.51 10.97
C ASN A 40 2.70 7.04 10.54
N ALA A 41 3.58 6.69 9.59
CA ALA A 41 3.62 5.34 9.03
C ALA A 41 3.87 4.25 10.08
N GLY A 42 4.51 4.60 11.21
CA GLY A 42 4.75 3.69 12.32
C GLY A 42 3.50 3.04 12.93
N THR A 43 2.29 3.58 12.69
CA THR A 43 1.01 2.97 13.12
C THR A 43 0.61 1.76 12.27
N LEU A 44 1.15 1.65 11.05
CA LEU A 44 0.86 0.57 10.13
C LEU A 44 1.71 -0.66 10.48
N LYS A 45 1.21 -1.47 11.42
CA LYS A 45 1.86 -2.74 11.84
C LYS A 45 1.40 -3.96 11.05
N MET A 46 0.28 -3.86 10.34
CA MET A 46 -0.22 -4.91 9.47
C MET A 46 0.68 -5.07 8.23
N PRO A 47 0.68 -6.24 7.57
CA PRO A 47 1.28 -6.42 6.26
C PRO A 47 0.80 -5.37 5.23
N VAL A 48 1.73 -4.82 4.47
CA VAL A 48 1.49 -3.80 3.43
C VAL A 48 2.13 -4.26 2.13
N TRP A 49 1.40 -4.22 1.02
CA TRP A 49 2.00 -4.34 -0.31
C TRP A 49 1.67 -3.11 -1.15
N ALA A 50 2.62 -2.19 -1.28
CA ALA A 50 2.43 -0.90 -1.95
C ALA A 50 2.84 -0.93 -3.43
N PHE A 51 2.15 -0.16 -4.27
CA PHE A 51 2.39 -0.14 -5.72
C PHE A 51 2.42 1.28 -6.29
N HIS A 52 3.31 1.56 -7.23
CA HIS A 52 3.30 2.83 -7.99
C HIS A 52 4.01 2.68 -9.34
N GLY A 53 3.57 3.42 -10.36
CA GLY A 53 4.33 3.62 -11.59
C GLY A 53 5.34 4.76 -11.42
N LEU A 54 6.60 4.60 -11.85
CA LEU A 54 7.63 5.63 -11.67
C LEU A 54 7.54 6.80 -12.64
N ASP A 55 6.74 6.66 -13.70
CA ASP A 55 6.48 7.72 -14.69
C ASP A 55 5.10 8.36 -14.46
N ASP A 56 4.49 8.14 -13.29
CA ASP A 56 3.20 8.73 -12.93
C ASP A 56 3.31 10.27 -12.84
N THR A 57 2.52 10.95 -13.66
CA THR A 57 2.43 12.41 -13.72
C THR A 57 1.15 12.96 -13.09
N CYS A 58 0.21 12.10 -12.72
CA CYS A 58 -1.03 12.47 -12.02
C CYS A 58 -0.83 12.48 -10.51
N VAL A 59 -0.17 11.45 -9.98
CA VAL A 59 0.26 11.37 -8.58
C VAL A 59 1.76 11.14 -8.58
N SER A 60 2.51 12.03 -7.94
CA SER A 60 3.97 11.86 -7.90
C SER A 60 4.33 10.54 -7.20
N PRO A 61 5.19 9.69 -7.79
CA PRO A 61 5.62 8.41 -7.18
C PRO A 61 6.26 8.59 -5.82
N ASN A 62 6.84 9.77 -5.56
CA ASN A 62 7.41 10.14 -4.28
C ASN A 62 6.41 10.00 -3.12
N GLN A 63 5.11 10.18 -3.38
CA GLN A 63 4.05 9.98 -2.39
C GLN A 63 4.03 8.55 -1.81
N THR A 64 4.30 7.54 -2.64
CA THR A 64 4.41 6.15 -2.17
C THR A 64 5.83 5.81 -1.71
N ILE A 65 6.87 6.37 -2.35
CA ILE A 65 8.26 6.14 -1.95
C ILE A 65 8.51 6.63 -0.51
N GLU A 66 8.02 7.82 -0.14
CA GLU A 66 8.14 8.35 1.22
C GLU A 66 7.47 7.43 2.26
N MET A 67 6.30 6.87 1.91
CA MET A 67 5.61 5.89 2.76
C MET A 67 6.41 4.60 2.92
N ILE A 68 6.98 4.08 1.82
CA ILE A 68 7.84 2.91 1.81
C ILE A 68 9.06 3.16 2.71
N ASP A 69 9.75 4.28 2.54
CA ASP A 69 10.96 4.61 3.29
C ASP A 69 10.69 4.74 4.79
N ALA A 70 9.55 5.32 5.18
CA ALA A 70 9.13 5.39 6.58
C ALA A 70 8.80 4.01 7.18
N LEU A 71 8.35 3.05 6.36
CA LEU A 71 7.98 1.70 6.79
C LEU A 71 9.15 0.70 6.77
N LYS A 72 10.18 0.90 5.93
CA LYS A 72 11.30 -0.04 5.72
C LYS A 72 11.91 -0.60 7.01
N ASN A 73 12.04 0.23 8.04
CA ASN A 73 12.67 -0.15 9.31
C ASN A 73 11.66 -0.47 10.44
N THR A 74 10.36 -0.27 10.21
CA THR A 74 9.34 -0.36 11.26
C THR A 74 8.26 -1.42 10.98
N ASN A 75 8.16 -1.89 9.74
CA ASN A 75 7.23 -2.92 9.31
C ASN A 75 7.98 -4.02 8.55
N PRO A 76 8.30 -5.16 9.20
CA PRO A 76 9.02 -6.27 8.56
C PRO A 76 8.19 -6.99 7.48
N ASN A 77 6.89 -6.72 7.39
CA ASN A 77 5.97 -7.32 6.42
C ASN A 77 5.65 -6.36 5.26
N LEU A 78 6.45 -5.29 5.08
CA LEU A 78 6.35 -4.39 3.95
C LEU A 78 6.85 -5.08 2.68
N LYS A 79 5.99 -5.08 1.65
CA LYS A 79 6.32 -5.35 0.25
C LYS A 79 6.02 -4.10 -0.58
N TYR A 80 6.73 -3.95 -1.68
CA TYR A 80 6.40 -2.91 -2.64
C TYR A 80 6.88 -3.26 -4.05
N ASP A 81 6.17 -2.76 -5.06
CA ASP A 81 6.62 -2.78 -6.44
C ASP A 81 6.51 -1.36 -7.03
N LEU A 82 7.64 -0.87 -7.55
CA LEU A 82 7.73 0.39 -8.26
C LEU A 82 8.04 0.09 -9.72
N TYR A 83 7.13 0.46 -10.61
CA TYR A 83 7.19 0.03 -12.01
C TYR A 83 7.81 1.12 -12.89
N GLU A 84 9.02 0.87 -13.39
CA GLU A 84 9.66 1.71 -14.42
C GLU A 84 8.84 1.73 -15.72
N GLY A 85 8.77 2.88 -16.40
CA GLY A 85 8.05 3.02 -17.68
C GLY A 85 6.52 3.03 -17.55
N VAL A 86 5.99 3.04 -16.32
CA VAL A 86 4.55 2.96 -16.06
C VAL A 86 4.08 4.29 -15.48
N GLY A 87 3.08 4.89 -16.14
CA GLY A 87 2.39 6.09 -15.66
C GLY A 87 1.32 5.78 -14.61
N HIS A 88 0.28 6.63 -14.55
CA HIS A 88 -0.74 6.54 -13.50
C HIS A 88 -1.46 5.19 -13.41
N ASN A 89 -1.66 4.50 -14.54
CA ASN A 89 -2.36 3.23 -14.64
C ASN A 89 -1.55 2.03 -14.11
N SER A 90 -0.93 2.14 -12.93
CA SER A 90 -0.12 1.06 -12.33
C SER A 90 -0.96 -0.08 -11.77
N TRP A 91 -2.28 0.10 -11.62
CA TRP A 91 -3.17 -0.90 -11.03
C TRP A 91 -3.38 -2.15 -11.90
N GLU A 92 -3.21 -2.06 -13.22
CA GLU A 92 -3.22 -3.25 -14.09
C GLU A 92 -2.10 -4.24 -13.75
N LYS A 93 -0.94 -3.73 -13.32
CA LYS A 93 0.18 -4.56 -12.85
C LYS A 93 0.06 -4.92 -11.37
N ALA A 94 -0.52 -4.03 -10.57
CA ALA A 94 -0.62 -4.22 -9.12
C ALA A 94 -1.70 -5.23 -8.72
N PHE A 95 -2.88 -5.20 -9.34
CA PHE A 95 -4.05 -5.97 -8.89
C PHE A 95 -4.23 -7.23 -9.72
N THR A 96 -3.33 -8.19 -9.50
CA THR A 96 -3.33 -9.50 -10.15
C THR A 96 -3.82 -10.61 -9.22
N GLU A 97 -3.92 -11.83 -9.73
CA GLU A 97 -4.20 -13.02 -8.93
C GLU A 97 -3.14 -13.24 -7.83
N GLU A 98 -1.89 -12.83 -8.05
CA GLU A 98 -0.83 -12.92 -7.05
C GLU A 98 -1.11 -12.01 -5.85
N THR A 99 -1.48 -10.76 -6.10
CA THR A 99 -1.83 -9.80 -5.05
C THR A 99 -3.06 -10.27 -4.28
N LEU A 100 -4.06 -10.83 -4.98
CA LEU A 100 -5.23 -11.42 -4.33
C LEU A 100 -4.85 -12.61 -3.44
N LYS A 101 -4.05 -13.55 -3.95
CA LYS A 101 -3.57 -14.71 -3.17
C LYS A 101 -2.76 -14.28 -1.94
N TRP A 102 -1.92 -13.26 -2.10
CA TRP A 102 -1.14 -12.70 -1.00
C TRP A 102 -2.03 -12.05 0.06
N LEU A 103 -3.03 -11.25 -0.34
CA LEU A 103 -3.99 -10.67 0.60
C LEU A 103 -4.73 -11.78 1.37
N LEU A 104 -5.24 -12.79 0.65
CA LEU A 104 -6.01 -13.89 1.24
C LEU A 104 -5.19 -14.80 2.17
N SER A 105 -3.86 -14.79 2.06
CA SER A 105 -2.97 -15.52 2.98
C SER A 105 -2.70 -14.77 4.30
N GLN A 106 -3.07 -13.49 4.40
CA GLN A 106 -2.89 -12.71 5.62
C GLN A 106 -4.05 -12.93 6.60
N SER A 107 -3.75 -12.79 7.89
CA SER A 107 -4.75 -12.74 8.97
C SER A 107 -4.22 -11.84 10.07
N LYS A 108 -5.11 -11.18 10.82
CA LYS A 108 -4.69 -10.46 12.02
C LYS A 108 -4.04 -11.44 12.99
N ALA A 109 -2.91 -11.04 13.58
CA ALA A 109 -2.35 -11.75 14.73
C ALA A 109 -3.40 -11.81 15.84
N LYS A 110 -3.50 -12.95 16.51
CA LYS A 110 -4.35 -13.13 17.69
C LYS A 110 -3.75 -12.43 18.91
#